data_AF-A0A3D0EUD8-F1
#
_entry.id   AF-A0A3D0EUD8-F1
#
_cell.length_a   1.000
_cell.length_b   1.000
_cell.length_c   1.000
_cell.angle_alpha   90.00
_cell.angle_beta   90.00
_cell.angle_gamma   90.00
#
_symmetry.space_group_name_H-M   'P 1'
#
loop_
_entity.id
_entity.type
_entity.pdbx_description
1 polymer ?
#
loop_
_entity_poly.entity_id
_entity_poly.type
_entity_poly.pdbx_seq_one_letter_code
_entity_poly.pdbx_strand_id
1 'polypeptide(L)' 'QICRQRLSQGKSINAMVINTGVANAGTGADGIEDAKNICHELAKLLKIDPDSILPFSTGVIMERLPVDKIIAGLPRCVEA' A
#
# COMPACT_ATOMS: atom_id res chain seq x y z
N GLN A 1 8.21 4.22 5.97
CA GLN A 1 8.17 3.72 7.37
C GLN A 1 7.63 2.29 7.42
N ILE A 2 6.44 2.04 6.88
CA ILE A 2 5.78 0.71 6.83
C ILE A 2 6.71 -0.40 6.32
N CYS A 3 7.36 -0.22 5.16
CA CYS A 3 8.20 -1.29 4.58
C CYS A 3 9.37 -1.69 5.48
N ARG A 4 10.05 -0.71 6.11
CA ARG A 4 11.15 -0.98 7.03
C ARG A 4 10.67 -1.77 8.25
N GLN A 5 9.50 -1.40 8.79
CA GLN A 5 8.90 -2.12 9.91
C GLN A 5 8.59 -3.57 9.54
N ARG A 6 7.89 -3.81 8.43
CA ARG A 6 7.52 -5.16 7.97
C ARG A 6 8.74 -6.03 7.67
N LEU A 7 9.76 -5.49 7.00
CA LEU A 7 11.01 -6.21 6.74
C LEU A 7 11.76 -6.56 8.03
N SER A 8 11.72 -5.71 9.05
CA SER A 8 12.39 -5.97 10.33
C SER A 8 11.75 -7.10 11.16
N GLN A 9 10.53 -7.50 10.84
CA GLN A 9 9.81 -8.57 11.56
C GLN A 9 10.26 -9.99 11.16
N GLY A 10 11.09 -10.14 10.11
CA GLY A 10 11.57 -11.45 9.65
C GLY A 10 10.48 -12.34 9.02
N LYS A 11 9.28 -11.81 8.77
CA LYS A 11 8.21 -12.49 8.04
C LYS A 11 8.49 -12.47 6.54
N SER A 12 8.02 -13.49 5.83
CA SER A 12 8.03 -13.50 4.36
C SER A 12 7.18 -12.36 3.79
N ILE A 13 7.68 -11.73 2.72
CA ILE A 13 6.95 -10.74 1.95
C ILE A 13 6.36 -11.43 0.73
N ASN A 14 5.05 -11.30 0.54
CA ASN A 14 4.29 -12.02 -0.48
C ASN A 14 3.76 -11.12 -1.60
N ALA A 15 3.69 -9.79 -1.39
CA ALA A 15 3.27 -8.85 -2.44
C ALA A 15 3.86 -7.44 -2.26
N MET A 16 3.82 -6.66 -3.34
CA MET A 16 4.11 -5.23 -3.33
C MET A 16 2.96 -4.50 -4.03
N VAL A 17 2.56 -3.35 -3.50
CA VAL A 17 1.59 -2.46 -4.15
C VAL A 17 2.27 -1.13 -4.44
N ILE A 18 2.24 -0.72 -5.71
CA ILE A 18 2.97 0.46 -6.19
C ILE A 18 1.97 1.38 -6.89
N ASN A 19 1.84 2.62 -6.40
CA ASN A 19 1.06 3.66 -7.07
C ASN A 19 1.97 4.77 -7.61
N THR A 20 1.50 5.47 -8.64
CA THR A 20 2.12 6.69 -9.18
C THR A 20 1.14 7.87 -9.09
N GLY A 21 1.61 9.10 -9.36
CA GLY A 21 0.81 10.33 -9.32
C GLY A 21 0.81 11.03 -7.96
N VAL A 22 0.73 10.27 -6.86
CA VAL A 22 0.79 10.79 -5.48
C VAL A 22 1.86 10.03 -4.68
N ALA A 23 2.81 10.76 -4.10
CA ALA A 23 3.95 10.18 -3.38
C ALA A 23 3.65 9.73 -1.95
N ASN A 24 2.53 10.19 -1.37
CA ASN A 24 2.21 9.96 0.05
C ASN A 24 3.34 10.37 1.00
N ALA A 25 3.96 11.51 0.71
CA ALA A 25 5.03 12.10 1.50
C ALA A 25 4.56 13.41 2.14
N GLY A 26 4.88 13.61 3.42
CA GLY A 26 4.43 14.78 4.17
C GLY A 26 2.96 14.73 4.63
N THR A 27 2.31 13.57 4.56
CA THR A 27 0.88 13.36 4.84
C THR A 27 0.56 12.90 6.28
N GLY A 28 1.59 12.76 7.13
CA GLY A 28 1.42 12.44 8.55
C GLY A 28 0.86 11.05 8.85
N ALA A 29 0.19 10.90 10.00
CA ALA A 29 -0.39 9.64 10.45
C ALA A 29 -1.46 9.12 9.48
N ASP A 30 -2.26 10.03 8.92
CA ASP A 30 -3.32 9.63 8.01
C ASP A 30 -2.79 9.02 6.71
N GLY A 31 -1.67 9.53 6.16
CA GLY A 31 -1.04 8.93 5.00
C GLY A 31 -0.47 7.53 5.27
N ILE A 32 -0.05 7.26 6.50
CA ILE A 32 0.34 5.92 6.93
C ILE A 32 -0.89 5.00 6.96
N GLU A 33 -2.03 5.49 7.46
CA GLU A 33 -3.27 4.73 7.51
C GLU A 33 -3.83 4.45 6.12
N ASP A 34 -3.82 5.42 5.21
CA ASP A 34 -4.21 5.24 3.82
C ASP A 34 -3.41 4.11 3.15
N ALA A 35 -2.09 4.10 3.32
CA ALA A 35 -1.22 3.07 2.75
C ALA A 35 -1.47 1.68 3.39
N LYS A 36 -1.76 1.62 4.69
CA LYS A 36 -2.15 0.38 5.36
C LYS A 36 -3.50 -0.11 4.86
N ASN A 37 -4.48 0.76 4.68
CA ASN A 37 -5.80 0.39 4.19
C ASN A 37 -5.71 -0.25 2.79
N ILE A 38 -4.94 0.35 1.88
CA ILE A 38 -4.68 -0.23 0.55
C ILE A 38 -4.03 -1.62 0.67
N CYS A 39 -3.07 -1.81 1.58
CA CYS A 39 -2.48 -3.14 1.82
C CYS A 39 -3.52 -4.13 2.33
N HIS A 40 -4.42 -3.73 3.23
CA HIS A 40 -5.48 -4.62 3.74
C HIS A 40 -6.44 -5.06 2.64
N GLU A 41 -6.85 -4.14 1.76
CA GLU A 41 -7.73 -4.52 0.64
C GLU A 41 -7.04 -5.44 -0.36
N LEU A 42 -5.76 -5.21 -0.67
CA LEU A 42 -4.99 -6.13 -1.52
C LEU A 42 -4.83 -7.51 -0.86
N ALA A 43 -4.61 -7.55 0.46
CA ALA A 43 -4.47 -8.78 1.21
C ALA A 43 -5.73 -9.64 1.18
N LYS A 44 -6.92 -9.01 1.23
CA LYS A 44 -8.21 -9.71 1.07
C LYS A 44 -8.31 -10.39 -0.30
N LEU A 45 -7.91 -9.69 -1.37
CA LEU A 45 -7.95 -10.23 -2.73
C LEU A 45 -6.99 -11.41 -2.91
N LEU A 46 -5.76 -11.29 -2.36
CA LEU A 46 -4.72 -12.32 -2.47
C LEU A 46 -4.82 -13.43 -1.41
N LYS A 47 -5.67 -13.27 -0.39
CA LYS A 47 -5.82 -14.17 0.77
C LYS A 47 -4.49 -14.40 1.52
N ILE A 48 -3.75 -13.32 1.78
CA ILE A 48 -2.46 -13.32 2.50
C ILE A 48 -2.51 -12.39 3.73
N ASP A 49 -1.46 -12.44 4.57
CA ASP A 49 -1.30 -11.50 5.71
C ASP A 49 -1.06 -10.07 5.17
N PRO A 50 -1.84 -9.05 5.55
CA PRO A 50 -1.58 -7.66 5.13
C PRO A 50 -0.19 -7.14 5.52
N ASP A 51 0.44 -7.70 6.56
CA ASP A 51 1.81 -7.37 6.94
C ASP A 51 2.89 -8.02 6.09
N SER A 52 2.51 -8.94 5.19
CA SER A 52 3.39 -9.48 4.15
C SER A 52 3.41 -8.64 2.87
N ILE A 53 2.72 -7.49 2.84
CA ILE A 53 2.63 -6.60 1.67
C ILE A 53 3.49 -5.35 1.89
N LEU A 54 4.18 -4.86 0.86
CA LEU A 54 4.96 -3.62 0.95
C LEU A 54 4.34 -2.51 0.06
N PRO A 55 3.91 -1.36 0.63
CA PRO A 55 3.42 -0.23 -0.16
C PRO A 55 4.53 0.70 -0.65
N PHE A 56 4.45 1.14 -1.90
CA PHE A 56 5.32 2.14 -2.50
C PHE A 56 4.50 3.19 -3.26
N SER A 57 4.96 4.43 -3.21
CA SER A 57 4.27 5.57 -3.78
C SER A 57 5.28 6.54 -4.40
N THR A 58 4.93 7.14 -5.53
CA THR A 58 5.73 8.21 -6.17
C THR A 58 4.80 9.22 -6.85
N GLY A 59 5.22 10.49 -6.92
CA GLY A 59 4.43 11.58 -7.49
C GLY A 59 4.47 12.85 -6.65
N VAL A 60 3.34 13.55 -6.57
CA VAL A 60 3.22 14.82 -5.84
C VAL A 60 3.32 14.61 -4.31
N ILE A 61 4.04 15.51 -3.63
CA ILE A 61 4.25 15.53 -2.16
C ILE A 61 3.19 16.43 -1.51
N MET A 62 2.81 16.16 -0.26
CA MET A 62 1.74 16.83 0.51
C MET A 62 0.31 16.60 -0.02
N GLU A 63 0.12 15.65 -0.94
CA GLU A 63 -1.20 15.21 -1.38
C GLU A 63 -1.60 13.86 -0.78
N ARG A 64 -2.89 13.69 -0.49
CA ARG A 64 -3.45 12.44 0.05
C ARG A 64 -3.62 11.40 -1.04
N LEU A 65 -3.41 10.14 -0.68
CA LEU A 65 -3.64 9.03 -1.60
C LEU A 65 -5.13 9.00 -2.01
N PRO A 66 -5.45 8.83 -3.30
CA PRO A 66 -6.82 8.61 -3.73
C PRO A 66 -7.21 7.14 -3.45
N VAL A 67 -7.39 6.82 -2.16
CA VAL A 67 -7.54 5.45 -1.64
C VAL A 67 -8.64 4.67 -2.36
N ASP A 68 -9.83 5.23 -2.50
CA ASP A 68 -10.96 4.57 -3.17
C ASP A 68 -10.64 4.21 -4.63
N LYS A 69 -9.97 5.14 -5.35
CA LYS A 69 -9.56 4.91 -6.74
C LYS A 69 -8.51 3.80 -6.84
N ILE A 70 -7.57 3.76 -5.90
CA ILE A 70 -6.54 2.72 -5.86
C ILE A 70 -7.19 1.36 -5.56
N ILE A 71 -8.05 1.28 -4.54
CA ILE A 71 -8.76 0.04 -4.16
C ILE A 71 -9.61 -0.49 -5.32
N ALA A 72 -10.36 0.38 -6.00
CA ALA A 72 -11.15 0.01 -7.16
C ALA A 72 -10.31 -0.55 -8.33
N GLY A 73 -9.03 -0.19 -8.40
CA GLY A 73 -8.09 -0.68 -9.40
C GLY A 73 -7.46 -2.05 -9.06
N LEU A 74 -7.43 -2.45 -7.79
CA LEU A 74 -6.71 -3.64 -7.33
C LEU A 74 -7.15 -4.96 -8.00
N PRO A 75 -8.46 -5.25 -8.21
CA PRO A 75 -8.87 -6.52 -8.81
C PRO A 75 -8.22 -6.78 -10.18
N ARG A 76 -8.09 -5.72 -11.00
CA ARG A 76 -7.47 -5.80 -12.33
C ARG A 76 -5.97 -6.13 -12.29
N CYS A 77 -5.31 -5.88 -11.16
CA CYS A 77 -3.90 -6.18 -10.98
C CYS A 77 -3.66 -7.63 -10.52
N VAL A 78 -4.68 -8.29 -9.96
CA VAL A 78 -4.58 -9.65 -9.42
C VAL A 78 -4.99 -10.70 -10.46
N GLU A 79 -5.84 -10.33 -11.42
CA GLU A 79 -6.30 -11.22 -12.49
C GLU A 79 -5.34 -11.35 -13.68
N ALA A 80 -4.29 -10.53 -13.74
CA ALA A 80 -3.32 -10.46 -14.83
C ALA A 80 -2.17 -11.46 -14.65
#